data_AF-K2BII1-F1
#
_entry.id   AF-K2BII1-F1
#
_cell.length_a   1.000
_cell.length_b   1.000
_cell.length_c   1.000
_cell.angle_alpha   90.00
_cell.angle_beta   90.00
_cell.angle_gamma   90.00
#
_symmetry.space_group_name_H-M   'P 1'
#
loop_
_entity.id
_entity.type
_entity.pdbx_description
1 polymer ?
#
loop_
_entity_poly.entity_id
_entity_poly.type
_entity_poly.pdbx_seq_one_letter_code
_entity_poly.pdbx_strand_id
1 'polypeptide(L)'
;VEVKRTFDDYLYPIPGQETAEPESARYEHLHFESGPLHLDGATALKFARSRHAVGEEGTDFARSTRQEQVIVAFKNKLLSSSTLLSLSTLQSLFGNLQNSLVTDMNNLEIGAFIRIFLDYSKGDTPSRSLDLTGLFVSPKSTAPYSGQWVLIPKTSLEDIHTYVAKNLAQ
;
A
#
# COMPACT_ATOMS: atom_id res chain seq x y z
N VAL A 1 3.90 5.29 -10.28
CA VAL A 1 4.12 4.04 -9.54
C VAL A 1 4.93 3.12 -10.41
N GLU A 2 5.94 2.45 -9.87
CA GLU A 2 6.71 1.44 -10.61
C GLU A 2 6.03 0.08 -10.45
N VAL A 3 5.32 -0.38 -11.48
CA VAL A 3 4.61 -1.66 -11.47
C VAL A 3 5.61 -2.77 -11.79
N LYS A 4 5.81 -3.70 -10.86
CA LYS A 4 6.86 -4.74 -11.00
C LYS A 4 6.50 -5.80 -12.03
N ARG A 5 5.22 -6.15 -12.17
CA ARG A 5 4.72 -7.21 -13.05
C ARG A 5 3.38 -6.82 -13.64
N THR A 6 3.21 -7.10 -14.94
CA THR A 6 1.92 -6.92 -15.62
C THR A 6 0.90 -7.88 -15.03
N PHE A 7 -0.33 -7.42 -14.79
CA PHE A 7 -1.41 -8.28 -14.34
C PHE A 7 -2.80 -7.84 -14.80
N ASP A 8 -3.70 -8.81 -14.81
CA ASP A 8 -5.11 -8.65 -15.11
C ASP A 8 -5.96 -9.13 -13.92
N ASP A 9 -6.95 -8.34 -13.51
CA ASP A 9 -7.98 -8.70 -12.53
C ASP A 9 -9.35 -8.55 -13.19
N TYR A 10 -10.00 -9.67 -13.51
CA TYR A 10 -11.32 -9.70 -14.16
C TYR A 10 -12.49 -9.63 -13.17
N LEU A 11 -12.20 -9.67 -11.87
CA LEU A 11 -13.20 -9.80 -10.81
C LEU A 11 -13.12 -8.61 -9.84
N TYR A 12 -12.68 -7.46 -10.32
CA TYR A 12 -12.69 -6.26 -9.50
C TYR A 12 -14.13 -5.73 -9.37
N PRO A 13 -14.69 -5.61 -8.15
CA PRO A 13 -16.10 -5.31 -7.97
C PRO A 13 -16.45 -3.86 -8.34
N ILE A 14 -17.55 -3.69 -9.07
CA ILE A 14 -18.13 -2.38 -9.37
C ILE A 14 -19.06 -1.99 -8.21
N PRO A 15 -18.77 -0.89 -7.48
CA PRO A 15 -19.63 -0.45 -6.38
C PRO A 15 -21.08 -0.21 -6.83
N GLY A 16 -22.03 -0.75 -6.09
CA GLY A 16 -23.47 -0.63 -6.39
C GLY A 16 -24.02 -1.65 -7.39
N GLN A 17 -23.17 -2.55 -7.92
CA GLN A 17 -23.58 -3.64 -8.81
C GLN A 17 -23.53 -5.01 -8.12
N GLU A 18 -23.53 -5.08 -6.79
CA GLU A 18 -23.29 -6.32 -6.04
C GLU A 18 -24.34 -7.41 -6.31
N THR A 19 -25.54 -7.01 -6.76
CA THR A 19 -26.66 -7.91 -7.10
C THR A 19 -27.01 -7.91 -8.58
N ALA A 20 -26.17 -7.31 -9.44
CA ALA A 20 -26.42 -7.24 -10.87
C ALA A 20 -26.45 -8.63 -11.51
N GLU A 21 -27.35 -8.81 -12.47
CA GLU A 21 -27.46 -10.03 -13.26
C GLU A 21 -27.27 -9.72 -14.75
N PRO A 22 -26.47 -10.50 -15.49
CA PRO A 22 -25.72 -11.69 -15.04
C PRO A 22 -24.58 -11.34 -14.06
N GLU A 23 -24.10 -12.30 -13.25
CA GLU A 23 -23.00 -12.10 -12.28
C GLU A 23 -21.76 -11.41 -12.86
N SER A 24 -21.46 -11.61 -14.15
CA SER A 24 -20.36 -10.90 -14.82
C SER A 24 -20.52 -9.38 -14.85
N ALA A 25 -21.75 -8.85 -14.76
CA ALA A 25 -22.03 -7.41 -14.73
C ALA A 25 -21.65 -6.76 -13.40
N ARG A 26 -21.28 -7.55 -12.39
CA ARG A 26 -20.84 -7.08 -11.06
C ARG A 26 -19.38 -6.63 -11.04
N TYR A 27 -18.61 -6.95 -12.08
CA TYR A 27 -17.16 -6.80 -12.11
C TYR A 27 -16.67 -5.99 -13.32
N GLU A 28 -15.56 -5.30 -13.12
CA GLU A 28 -14.78 -4.67 -14.18
C GLU A 28 -13.42 -5.37 -14.34
N HIS A 29 -12.86 -5.28 -15.55
CA HIS A 29 -11.51 -5.75 -15.83
C HIS A 29 -10.50 -4.64 -15.56
N LEU A 30 -9.55 -4.92 -14.67
CA LEU A 30 -8.38 -4.09 -14.44
C LEU A 30 -7.17 -4.68 -15.15
N HIS A 31 -6.40 -3.82 -15.82
CA HIS A 31 -5.14 -4.17 -16.45
C HIS A 31 -4.07 -3.16 -16.05
N PHE A 32 -2.93 -3.66 -15.61
CA PHE A 32 -1.77 -2.83 -15.25
C PHE A 32 -0.53 -3.37 -15.93
N GLU A 33 0.08 -2.55 -16.79
CA GLU A 33 1.36 -2.89 -17.42
C GLU A 33 2.53 -2.70 -16.45
N SER A 34 3.54 -3.56 -16.59
CA SER A 34 4.81 -3.41 -15.88
C SER A 34 5.58 -2.16 -16.33
N GLY A 35 6.36 -1.60 -15.41
CA GLY A 35 7.13 -0.38 -15.61
C GLY A 35 6.50 0.86 -14.95
N PRO A 36 7.00 2.05 -15.30
CA PRO A 36 6.55 3.30 -14.70
C PRO A 36 5.18 3.71 -15.24
N LEU A 37 4.18 3.69 -14.37
CA LEU A 37 2.81 4.06 -14.70
C LEU A 37 2.33 5.26 -13.85
N HIS A 38 1.72 6.24 -14.48
CA HIS A 38 1.02 7.31 -13.77
C HIS A 38 -0.35 6.82 -13.33
N LEU A 39 -0.64 6.87 -12.03
CA LEU A 39 -1.93 6.48 -11.46
C LEU A 39 -2.59 7.70 -10.83
N ASP A 40 -3.81 8.02 -11.27
CA ASP A 40 -4.66 8.97 -10.55
C ASP A 40 -5.22 8.34 -9.26
N GLY A 41 -5.95 9.11 -8.46
CA GLY A 41 -6.46 8.64 -7.17
C GLY A 41 -7.38 7.42 -7.28
N ALA A 42 -8.26 7.38 -8.29
CA ALA A 42 -9.18 6.26 -8.49
C ALA A 42 -8.45 5.00 -8.94
N THR A 43 -7.51 5.14 -9.88
CA THR A 43 -6.71 4.05 -10.42
C THR A 43 -5.70 3.53 -9.40
N ALA A 44 -5.09 4.41 -8.60
CA ALA A 44 -4.22 4.02 -7.49
C ALA A 44 -4.99 3.24 -6.41
N LEU A 45 -6.23 3.63 -6.13
CA LEU A 45 -7.10 2.88 -5.20
C LEU A 45 -7.42 1.48 -5.75
N LYS A 46 -7.79 1.37 -7.03
CA LYS A 46 -8.01 0.08 -7.71
C LYS A 46 -6.75 -0.79 -7.68
N PHE A 47 -5.60 -0.20 -8.02
CA PHE A 47 -4.30 -0.85 -7.97
C PHE A 47 -3.96 -1.37 -6.57
N ALA A 48 -4.23 -0.61 -5.51
CA ALA A 48 -3.97 -1.03 -4.13
C ALA A 48 -4.99 -2.04 -3.58
N ARG A 49 -6.17 -2.16 -4.20
CA ARG A 49 -7.29 -3.00 -3.73
C ARG A 49 -7.50 -4.29 -4.50
N SER A 50 -6.98 -4.42 -5.71
CA SER A 50 -7.13 -5.66 -6.50
C SER A 50 -6.64 -6.88 -5.71
N ARG A 51 -7.41 -7.98 -5.77
CA ARG A 51 -7.21 -9.22 -5.00
C ARG A 51 -7.40 -10.48 -5.83
N HIS A 52 -8.06 -10.38 -6.98
CA HIS A 52 -8.41 -11.52 -7.82
C HIS A 52 -7.65 -11.50 -9.14
N ALA A 53 -6.49 -10.83 -9.15
CA ALA A 53 -5.59 -10.83 -10.28
C ALA A 53 -5.12 -12.27 -10.62
N VAL A 54 -4.96 -12.53 -11.90
CA VAL A 54 -4.52 -13.84 -12.39
C VAL A 54 -3.07 -14.09 -11.99
N GLY A 55 -2.78 -15.29 -11.47
CA GLY A 55 -1.43 -15.72 -11.11
C GLY A 55 -0.94 -15.12 -9.79
N GLU A 56 0.35 -14.76 -9.75
CA GLU A 56 1.04 -14.39 -8.49
C GLU A 56 0.60 -13.04 -7.90
N GLU A 57 0.00 -12.17 -8.73
CA GLU A 57 -0.50 -10.85 -8.30
C GLU A 57 -1.86 -10.91 -7.57
N GLY A 58 -2.51 -12.08 -7.56
CA GLY A 58 -3.78 -12.34 -6.86
C GLY A 58 -3.64 -12.66 -5.37
N THR A 59 -2.45 -12.50 -4.78
CA THR A 59 -2.21 -12.83 -3.38
C THR A 59 -2.34 -11.61 -2.46
N ASP A 60 -2.63 -11.85 -1.16
CA ASP A 60 -2.63 -10.79 -0.15
C ASP A 60 -1.25 -10.11 0.02
N PHE A 61 -0.17 -10.88 -0.18
CA PHE A 61 1.18 -10.33 -0.18
C PHE A 61 1.44 -9.43 -1.39
N ALA A 62 1.03 -9.84 -2.59
CA ALA A 62 1.11 -8.97 -3.77
C ALA A 62 0.30 -7.68 -3.60
N ARG A 63 -0.89 -7.76 -2.99
CA ARG A 63 -1.66 -6.57 -2.61
C ARG A 63 -0.89 -5.66 -1.66
N SER A 64 -0.27 -6.22 -0.62
CA SER A 64 0.55 -5.45 0.33
C SER A 64 1.74 -4.76 -0.35
N THR A 65 2.42 -5.44 -1.28
CA THR A 65 3.48 -4.84 -2.10
C THR A 65 2.95 -3.69 -2.96
N ARG A 66 1.76 -3.82 -3.57
CA ARG A 66 1.13 -2.73 -4.33
C ARG A 66 0.77 -1.52 -3.45
N GLN A 67 0.28 -1.77 -2.24
CA GLN A 67 0.01 -0.71 -1.26
C GLN A 67 1.30 0.05 -0.88
N GLU A 68 2.39 -0.67 -0.64
CA GLU A 68 3.70 -0.07 -0.39
C GLU A 68 4.17 0.78 -1.58
N GLN A 69 4.04 0.28 -2.81
CA GLN A 69 4.40 1.03 -4.02
C GLN A 69 3.63 2.33 -4.15
N VAL A 70 2.33 2.34 -3.81
CA VAL A 70 1.51 3.56 -3.79
C VAL A 70 2.01 4.54 -2.73
N ILE A 71 2.30 4.06 -1.51
CA ILE A 71 2.84 4.90 -0.43
C ILE A 71 4.19 5.51 -0.81
N VAL A 72 5.10 4.70 -1.37
CA VAL A 72 6.42 5.16 -1.84
C VAL A 72 6.29 6.18 -2.97
N ALA A 73 5.40 5.95 -3.94
CA ALA A 73 5.16 6.89 -5.03
C ALA A 73 4.55 8.22 -4.52
N PHE A 74 3.60 8.13 -3.59
CA PHE A 74 2.99 9.30 -2.95
C PHE A 74 4.04 10.10 -2.17
N LYS A 75 4.87 9.42 -1.35
CA LYS A 75 6.05 9.99 -0.71
C LYS A 75 6.93 10.74 -1.70
N ASN A 76 7.34 10.10 -2.79
CA ASN A 76 8.26 10.67 -3.76
C ASN A 76 7.65 11.90 -4.44
N LYS A 77 6.34 11.91 -4.66
CA LYS A 77 5.62 13.08 -5.20
C LYS A 77 5.55 14.22 -4.19
N LEU A 78 5.29 13.94 -2.91
CA LEU A 78 5.32 14.93 -1.83
C LEU A 78 6.70 15.59 -1.70
N LEU A 79 7.76 14.80 -1.81
CA LEU A 79 9.16 15.25 -1.72
C LEU A 79 9.74 15.83 -3.01
N SER A 80 8.99 15.82 -4.12
CA SER A 80 9.49 16.38 -5.37
C SER A 80 9.72 17.89 -5.24
N SER A 81 10.78 18.40 -5.88
CA SER A 81 11.11 19.84 -5.83
C SER A 81 9.92 20.71 -6.26
N SER A 82 9.12 20.27 -7.22
CA SER A 82 7.89 20.98 -7.64
C SER A 82 6.86 21.13 -6.53
N THR A 83 6.72 20.13 -5.65
CA THR A 83 5.77 20.18 -4.54
C THR A 83 6.35 21.02 -3.40
N LEU A 84 7.64 20.81 -3.08
CA LEU A 84 8.30 21.48 -1.95
C LEU A 84 8.51 22.98 -2.17
N LEU A 85 8.77 23.39 -3.41
CA LEU A 85 8.92 24.81 -3.77
C LEU A 85 7.56 25.51 -3.96
N SER A 86 6.45 24.77 -3.88
CA SER A 86 5.09 25.30 -4.04
C SER A 86 4.38 25.41 -2.68
N LEU A 87 4.46 26.59 -2.06
CA LEU A 87 3.82 26.85 -0.78
C LEU A 87 2.29 26.63 -0.82
N SER A 88 1.63 26.99 -1.93
CA SER A 88 0.19 26.77 -2.11
C SER A 88 -0.16 25.28 -2.17
N THR A 89 0.62 24.47 -2.89
CA THR A 89 0.43 23.02 -2.96
C THR A 89 0.60 22.38 -1.58
N LEU A 90 1.62 22.78 -0.81
CA LEU A 90 1.82 22.29 0.54
C LEU A 90 0.62 22.61 1.44
N GLN A 91 0.17 23.87 1.46
CA GLN A 91 -0.98 24.28 2.28
C GLN A 91 -2.26 23.49 1.93
N SER A 92 -2.55 23.31 0.63
CA SER A 92 -3.71 22.50 0.20
C SER A 92 -3.57 21.04 0.61
N LEU A 93 -2.36 20.45 0.48
CA LEU A 93 -2.10 19.08 0.91
C LEU A 93 -2.35 18.92 2.42
N PHE A 94 -1.79 19.79 3.25
CA PHE A 94 -1.99 19.74 4.70
C PHE A 94 -3.47 19.85 5.08
N GLY A 95 -4.19 20.82 4.50
CA GLY A 95 -5.62 20.99 4.78
C GLY A 95 -6.44 19.76 4.38
N ASN A 96 -6.16 19.19 3.20
CA ASN A 96 -6.85 17.99 2.73
C ASN A 96 -6.53 16.75 3.57
N LEU A 97 -5.26 16.59 3.97
CA LEU A 97 -4.83 15.47 4.81
C LEU A 97 -5.43 15.54 6.21
N GLN A 98 -5.47 16.71 6.84
CA GLN A 98 -6.11 16.88 8.16
C GLN A 98 -7.60 16.51 8.15
N ASN A 99 -8.31 16.79 7.05
CA ASN A 99 -9.72 16.43 6.93
C ASN A 99 -9.94 14.94 6.57
N SER A 100 -8.91 14.26 6.07
CA SER A 100 -9.01 12.88 5.57
C SER A 100 -8.31 11.84 6.47
N LEU A 101 -7.47 12.29 7.39
CA LEU A 101 -6.67 11.44 8.28
C LEU A 101 -6.95 11.78 9.73
N VAL A 102 -7.21 10.73 10.53
CA VAL A 102 -7.23 10.82 11.98
C VAL A 102 -5.84 10.43 12.47
N THR A 103 -5.18 11.34 13.19
CA THR A 103 -3.85 11.11 13.78
C THR A 103 -3.76 11.78 15.15
N ASP A 104 -2.96 11.19 16.04
CA ASP A 104 -2.56 11.76 17.33
C ASP A 104 -1.40 12.76 17.20
N MET A 105 -0.76 12.84 16.04
CA MET A 105 0.28 13.82 15.76
C MET A 105 -0.30 15.24 15.72
N ASN A 106 0.27 16.14 16.51
CA ASN A 106 -0.05 17.56 16.45
C ASN A 106 0.68 18.27 15.28
N ASN A 107 0.29 19.51 14.98
CA ASN A 107 0.85 20.26 13.85
C ASN A 107 2.37 20.45 13.92
N LEU A 108 2.94 20.55 15.12
CA LEU A 108 4.39 20.67 15.30
C LEU A 108 5.10 19.34 15.02
N GLU A 109 4.52 18.22 15.44
CA GLU A 109 5.05 16.88 15.17
C GLU A 109 4.99 16.54 13.68
N ILE A 110 3.88 16.86 13.02
CA ILE A 110 3.75 16.69 11.57
C ILE A 110 4.80 17.55 10.84
N GLY A 111 4.98 18.82 11.26
CA GLY A 111 6.02 19.69 10.70
C GLY A 111 7.45 19.16 10.92
N ALA A 112 7.74 18.66 12.12
CA ALA A 112 9.03 18.04 12.44
C ALA A 112 9.27 16.77 11.62
N PHE A 113 8.24 15.93 11.45
CA PHE A 113 8.29 14.71 10.64
C PHE A 113 8.60 15.03 9.18
N ILE A 114 7.94 16.05 8.61
CA ILE A 114 8.21 16.50 7.25
C ILE A 114 9.64 17.00 7.12
N ARG A 115 10.16 17.75 8.10
CA ARG A 115 11.56 18.20 8.08
C ARG A 115 12.55 17.04 8.10
N ILE A 116 12.37 16.07 9.02
CA ILE A 116 13.20 14.85 9.08
C ILE A 116 13.20 14.16 7.72
N PHE A 117 12.02 14.06 7.11
CA PHE A 117 11.83 13.40 5.84
C PHE A 117 12.47 14.13 4.66
N LEU A 118 12.42 15.47 4.66
CA LEU A 118 13.12 16.30 3.69
C LEU A 118 14.63 16.12 3.77
N ASP A 119 15.17 16.10 4.98
CA ASP A 119 16.60 15.90 5.18
C ASP A 119 17.02 14.47 4.79
N TYR A 120 16.18 13.47 5.06
CA TYR A 120 16.39 12.10 4.58
C TYR A 120 16.33 12.00 3.05
N SER A 121 15.43 12.72 2.39
CA SER A 121 15.27 12.72 0.93
C SER A 121 16.44 13.31 0.14
N LYS A 122 17.28 14.11 0.80
CA LYS A 122 18.50 14.67 0.22
C LYS A 122 19.65 13.66 0.19
N GLY A 123 19.53 12.55 0.92
CA GLY A 123 20.50 11.45 0.88
C GLY A 123 20.04 10.32 -0.06
N ASP A 124 21.00 9.52 -0.54
CA ASP A 124 20.74 8.32 -1.36
C ASP A 124 20.21 7.12 -0.56
N THR A 125 19.65 7.34 0.63
CA THR A 125 19.23 6.25 1.50
C THR A 125 17.96 5.59 0.95
N PRO A 126 18.01 4.29 0.57
CA PRO A 126 16.84 3.62 0.05
C PRO A 126 15.74 3.55 1.12
N SER A 127 14.49 3.76 0.70
CA SER A 127 13.35 3.39 1.53
C SER A 127 13.43 1.88 1.83
N ARG A 128 13.61 1.51 3.09
CA ARG A 128 13.53 0.11 3.50
C ARG A 128 12.10 -0.21 3.87
N SER A 129 11.48 -1.15 3.15
CA SER A 129 10.31 -1.86 3.64
C SER A 129 10.74 -3.13 4.36
N LEU A 130 9.96 -3.50 5.36
CA LEU A 130 10.14 -4.75 6.07
C LEU A 130 9.45 -5.85 5.27
N ASP A 131 10.24 -6.79 4.75
CA ASP A 131 9.67 -7.97 4.12
C ASP A 131 9.21 -8.97 5.19
N LEU A 132 7.90 -9.02 5.38
CA LEU A 132 7.26 -9.91 6.35
C LEU A 132 6.78 -11.22 5.70
N THR A 133 6.87 -11.40 4.38
CA THR A 133 6.22 -12.53 3.71
C THR A 133 6.76 -13.88 4.18
N GLY A 134 8.04 -13.93 4.55
CA GLY A 134 8.68 -15.14 5.08
C GLY A 134 8.37 -15.48 6.54
N LEU A 135 7.76 -14.55 7.29
CA LEU A 135 7.50 -14.69 8.73
C LEU A 135 6.10 -15.21 9.03
N PHE A 136 5.24 -15.28 8.02
CA PHE A 136 3.84 -15.63 8.15
C PHE A 136 3.45 -16.80 7.25
N VAL A 137 2.45 -17.57 7.67
CA VAL A 137 1.89 -18.68 6.90
C VAL A 137 0.38 -18.75 7.08
N SER A 138 -0.32 -19.25 6.06
CA SER A 138 -1.71 -19.66 6.20
C SER A 138 -1.77 -21.16 6.54
N PRO A 139 -2.44 -21.56 7.64
CA PRO A 139 -2.44 -22.94 8.09
C PRO A 139 -3.19 -23.84 7.10
N LYS A 140 -2.72 -25.08 6.91
CA LYS A 140 -3.36 -26.06 6.01
C LYS A 140 -4.80 -26.40 6.42
N SER A 141 -5.11 -26.35 7.72
CA SER A 141 -6.46 -26.52 8.24
C SER A 141 -6.93 -25.20 8.82
N THR A 142 -8.03 -24.69 8.29
CA THR A 142 -8.73 -23.51 8.80
C THR A 142 -9.80 -23.87 9.84
N ALA A 143 -9.98 -25.15 10.17
CA ALA A 143 -10.99 -25.60 11.14
C ALA A 143 -10.84 -24.95 12.54
N PRO A 144 -9.63 -24.77 13.10
CA PRO A 144 -9.45 -24.03 14.36
C PRO A 144 -9.86 -22.56 14.28
N TYR A 145 -10.02 -22.04 13.07
CA TYR A 145 -10.36 -20.65 12.76
C TYR A 145 -11.74 -20.54 12.09
N SER A 146 -12.64 -21.49 12.38
CA SER A 146 -14.01 -21.51 11.84
C SER A 146 -14.09 -21.45 10.31
N GLY A 147 -13.12 -22.07 9.63
CA GLY A 147 -13.03 -22.09 8.17
C GLY A 147 -12.46 -20.81 7.55
N GLN A 148 -12.12 -19.80 8.35
CA GLN A 148 -11.64 -18.52 7.86
C GLN A 148 -10.19 -18.59 7.38
N TRP A 149 -9.88 -17.80 6.34
CA TRP A 149 -8.50 -17.58 5.95
C TRP A 149 -7.82 -16.72 7.01
N VAL A 150 -6.75 -17.23 7.61
CA VAL A 150 -5.95 -16.53 8.61
C VAL A 150 -4.49 -16.54 8.22
N LEU A 151 -3.77 -15.56 8.74
CA LEU A 151 -2.33 -15.45 8.64
C LEU A 151 -1.74 -15.55 10.05
N ILE A 152 -0.88 -16.54 10.29
CA ILE A 152 -0.27 -16.80 11.60
C ILE A 152 1.26 -16.72 11.51
N PRO A 153 1.96 -16.37 12.60
CA PRO A 153 3.41 -16.46 12.64
C PRO A 153 3.88 -17.86 12.27
N LYS A 154 4.90 -17.94 11.42
CA LYS A 154 5.48 -19.21 11.00
C LYS A 154 6.14 -19.95 12.17
N THR A 155 6.73 -19.19 13.09
CA THR A 155 7.43 -19.72 14.28
C THR A 155 6.79 -19.16 15.55
N SER A 156 7.00 -17.88 15.85
CA SER A 156 6.43 -17.22 17.02
C SER A 156 6.21 -15.72 16.78
N LEU A 157 5.41 -15.08 17.64
CA LEU A 157 5.27 -13.62 17.64
C LEU A 157 6.57 -12.92 18.09
N GLU A 158 7.33 -13.56 18.98
CA GLU A 158 8.61 -13.03 19.47
C GLU A 158 9.61 -12.90 18.32
N ASP A 159 9.69 -13.87 17.42
CA ASP A 159 10.57 -13.80 16.24
C ASP A 159 10.24 -12.62 15.33
N ILE A 160 8.95 -12.31 15.19
CA ILE A 160 8.49 -11.13 14.42
C ILE A 160 8.94 -9.85 15.13
N HIS A 161 8.76 -9.76 16.45
CA HIS A 161 9.22 -8.60 17.22
C HIS A 161 10.75 -8.42 17.11
N THR A 162 11.52 -9.48 17.24
CA THR A 162 12.98 -9.45 17.09
C THR A 162 13.38 -9.01 15.68
N TYR A 163 12.71 -9.53 14.64
CA TYR A 163 12.96 -9.12 13.26
C TYR A 163 12.69 -7.63 13.07
N VAL A 164 11.54 -7.13 13.52
CA VAL A 164 11.18 -5.71 13.40
C VAL A 164 12.17 -4.83 14.16
N ALA A 165 12.47 -5.15 15.42
CA ALA A 165 13.41 -4.39 16.25
C ALA A 165 14.81 -4.29 15.62
N LYS A 166 15.32 -5.39 15.06
CA LYS A 166 16.62 -5.43 14.38
C LYS A 166 16.68 -4.53 13.15
N ASN A 167 15.56 -4.38 12.43
CA ASN A 167 15.50 -3.60 11.20
C ASN A 167 15.11 -2.13 11.43
N LEU A 168 14.52 -1.79 12.59
CA LEU A 168 14.28 -0.40 12.98
C LEU A 168 15.53 0.31 13.55
N ALA A 169 16.46 -0.45 14.13
CA ALA A 169 17.68 0.08 14.74
C ALA A 169 18.85 0.33 13.75
N GLN A 170 18.61 0.21 12.45
CA GLN A 170 19.61 0.33 11.37
C GLN A 170 19.29 1.48 10.41
#